data_AF-A0A7V5ZEY3-F1
#
_entry.id   AF-A0A7V5ZEY3-F1
#
_cell.length_a   1.000
_cell.length_b   1.000
_cell.length_c   1.000
_cell.angle_alpha   90.00
_cell.angle_beta   90.00
_cell.angle_gamma   90.00
#
_symmetry.space_group_name_H-M   'P 1'
#
loop_
_entity.id
_entity.type
_entity.pdbx_description
1 polymer ?
#
loop_
_entity_poly.entity_id
_entity_poly.type
_entity_poly.pdbx_seq_one_letter_code
_entity_poly.pdbx_strand_id
1 'polypeptide(L)'
;MEVVDLEPHYNGSGRMRTAVVEMVPYDEEQLTGALYAWSSPASEEEPETGYYPFSADLRDFSTHLHAWRVLPRVVTLQIAAFAQEAWCFDDEQSYLQSDHSILTETEDEETGELVTLRLAPQAMLPINEGASDDVTGNYALLTGRIVEVQRLQNPHTGKGFVTMLVDTYGGSVDVVAFEEDIEGVPHAGGTVKAYAWLSAQVVPDEEG
;
A
#
# COMPACT_ATOMS: atom_id res chain seq x y z
N MET A 1 19.24 21.26 -17.58
CA MET A 1 18.62 19.92 -17.52
C MET A 1 17.55 20.03 -16.47
N GLU A 2 16.32 20.21 -16.92
CA GLU A 2 15.14 20.25 -16.05
C GLU A 2 14.77 18.79 -15.81
N VAL A 3 14.73 18.37 -14.56
CA VAL A 3 14.30 17.02 -14.20
C VAL A 3 12.79 17.07 -14.15
N VAL A 4 12.14 16.48 -15.16
CA VAL A 4 10.69 16.58 -15.38
C VAL A 4 9.92 15.50 -14.61
N ASP A 5 10.61 14.57 -13.96
CA ASP A 5 9.96 13.47 -13.26
C ASP A 5 10.78 13.04 -12.03
N LEU A 6 10.23 13.30 -10.84
CA LEU A 6 10.79 12.95 -9.53
C LEU A 6 9.66 12.47 -8.62
N GLU A 7 8.97 11.42 -9.03
CA GLU A 7 8.04 10.73 -8.15
C GLU A 7 8.82 10.02 -7.02
N PRO A 8 8.55 10.34 -5.74
CA PRO A 8 9.24 9.71 -4.63
C PRO A 8 8.88 8.23 -4.57
N HIS A 9 9.90 7.37 -4.64
CA HIS A 9 9.73 5.93 -4.53
C HIS A 9 10.91 5.31 -3.80
N TYR A 10 10.61 4.46 -2.82
CA TYR A 10 11.61 3.69 -2.08
C TYR A 10 11.73 2.29 -2.69
N ASN A 11 12.92 1.97 -3.21
CA ASN A 11 13.20 0.67 -3.81
C ASN A 11 13.46 -0.37 -2.71
N GLY A 12 12.40 -1.05 -2.29
CA GLY A 12 12.45 -2.05 -1.23
C GLY A 12 12.32 -3.50 -1.70
N SER A 13 12.06 -4.39 -0.74
CA SER A 13 11.98 -5.83 -0.99
C SER A 13 10.54 -6.36 -1.02
N GLY A 14 9.55 -5.50 -0.79
CA GLY A 14 8.14 -5.85 -0.89
C GLY A 14 7.78 -6.37 -2.27
N ARG A 15 6.99 -7.45 -2.35
CA ARG A 15 6.52 -8.02 -3.61
C ARG A 15 5.05 -8.38 -3.49
N MET A 16 4.26 -7.89 -4.45
CA MET A 16 2.86 -8.23 -4.59
C MET A 16 2.60 -8.60 -6.04
N ARG A 17 2.15 -9.85 -6.27
CA ARG A 17 1.65 -10.25 -7.59
C ARG A 17 0.29 -9.63 -7.80
N THR A 18 0.06 -8.99 -8.93
CA THR A 18 -1.17 -8.24 -9.19
C THR A 18 -1.63 -8.38 -10.64
N ALA A 19 -2.92 -8.24 -10.88
CA ALA A 19 -3.46 -8.04 -12.21
C ALA A 19 -3.82 -6.56 -12.39
N VAL A 20 -3.03 -5.84 -13.18
CA VAL A 20 -3.35 -4.47 -13.60
C VAL A 20 -4.48 -4.54 -14.61
N VAL A 21 -5.58 -3.87 -14.34
CA VAL A 21 -6.78 -3.88 -15.19
C VAL A 21 -7.02 -2.53 -15.86
N GLU A 22 -6.46 -1.45 -15.30
CA GLU A 22 -6.57 -0.10 -15.84
C GLU A 22 -5.31 0.72 -15.52
N MET A 23 -5.00 1.67 -16.41
CA MET A 23 -3.96 2.69 -16.22
C MET A 23 -4.59 4.07 -16.41
N VAL A 24 -4.41 4.95 -15.42
CA VAL A 24 -5.10 6.23 -15.34
C VAL A 24 -4.07 7.37 -15.38
N PRO A 25 -3.97 8.10 -16.50
CA PRO A 25 -3.09 9.26 -16.59
C PRO A 25 -3.64 10.43 -15.76
N TYR A 26 -2.76 11.22 -15.16
CA TYR A 26 -3.15 12.43 -14.41
C TYR A 26 -3.14 13.71 -15.21
N ASP A 27 -2.42 13.70 -16.33
CA ASP A 27 -2.21 14.85 -17.19
C ASP A 27 -2.46 14.47 -18.65
N GLU A 28 -2.64 15.49 -19.50
CA GLU A 28 -2.86 15.28 -20.94
C GLU A 28 -1.59 14.75 -21.62
N GLU A 29 -0.41 15.08 -21.07
CA GLU A 29 0.89 14.63 -21.52
C GLU A 29 1.16 13.14 -21.25
N GLN A 30 0.35 12.51 -20.41
CA GLN A 30 0.41 11.11 -19.99
C GLN A 30 1.78 10.72 -19.41
N LEU A 31 2.44 11.65 -18.72
CA LEU A 31 3.76 11.43 -18.14
C LEU A 31 3.65 10.66 -16.82
N THR A 32 2.71 11.09 -15.98
CA THR A 32 2.44 10.55 -14.65
C THR A 32 1.05 9.93 -14.57
N GLY A 33 0.87 9.01 -13.63
CA GLY A 33 -0.40 8.36 -13.43
C GLY A 33 -0.34 7.16 -12.51
N ALA A 34 -1.52 6.56 -12.32
CA ALA A 34 -1.71 5.42 -11.45
C ALA A 34 -2.10 4.17 -12.23
N LEU A 35 -1.89 3.03 -11.60
CA LEU A 35 -2.54 1.77 -11.98
C LEU A 35 -3.74 1.51 -11.07
N TYR A 36 -4.74 0.81 -11.60
CA TYR A 36 -5.75 0.12 -10.82
C TYR A 36 -5.61 -1.39 -11.07
N ALA A 37 -5.54 -2.15 -9.97
CA ALA A 37 -5.17 -3.55 -10.02
C ALA A 37 -5.88 -4.37 -8.94
N TRP A 38 -5.88 -5.69 -9.14
CA TRP A 38 -6.31 -6.68 -8.17
C TRP A 38 -5.10 -7.38 -7.56
N SER A 39 -5.07 -7.50 -6.23
CA SER A 39 -4.00 -8.17 -5.50
C SER A 39 -4.11 -9.70 -5.59
N SER A 40 -2.98 -10.37 -5.81
CA SER A 40 -2.83 -11.82 -5.84
C SER A 40 -3.96 -12.57 -6.59
N PRO A 41 -4.18 -12.29 -7.88
CA PRO A 41 -5.25 -12.91 -8.66
C PRO A 41 -5.03 -14.42 -8.81
N ALA A 42 -6.07 -15.22 -8.58
CA ALA A 42 -6.01 -16.66 -8.74
C ALA A 42 -5.96 -17.10 -10.21
N SER A 43 -6.50 -16.27 -11.11
CA SER A 43 -6.50 -16.48 -12.56
C SER A 43 -6.00 -15.22 -13.27
N GLU A 44 -5.20 -15.38 -14.33
CA GLU A 44 -4.77 -14.26 -15.17
C GLU A 44 -5.91 -13.72 -16.04
N GLU A 45 -6.89 -14.58 -16.36
CA GLU A 45 -8.04 -14.24 -17.21
C GLU A 45 -9.20 -13.61 -16.42
N GLU A 46 -9.22 -13.80 -15.09
CA GLU A 46 -10.26 -13.30 -14.19
C GLU A 46 -9.60 -12.52 -13.02
N PRO A 47 -9.14 -11.27 -13.25
CA PRO A 47 -8.46 -10.44 -12.25
C PRO A 47 -9.24 -10.27 -10.94
N GLU A 48 -10.57 -10.21 -11.02
CA GLU A 48 -11.50 -10.07 -9.89
C GLU A 48 -11.46 -11.25 -8.91
N THR A 49 -10.79 -12.35 -9.29
CA THR A 49 -10.47 -13.45 -8.37
C THR A 49 -9.38 -13.09 -7.36
N GLY A 50 -8.72 -11.92 -7.52
CA GLY A 50 -7.80 -11.37 -6.55
C GLY A 50 -8.47 -11.01 -5.23
N TYR A 51 -7.65 -10.83 -4.20
CA TYR A 51 -8.14 -10.64 -2.84
C TYR A 51 -8.88 -9.32 -2.63
N TYR A 52 -8.38 -8.25 -3.24
CA TYR A 52 -9.01 -6.93 -3.20
C TYR A 52 -8.46 -6.05 -4.34
N PRO A 53 -9.26 -5.09 -4.83
CA PRO A 53 -8.77 -4.08 -5.76
C PRO A 53 -7.96 -3.00 -5.02
N PHE A 54 -7.05 -2.30 -5.68
CA PHE A 54 -6.38 -1.12 -5.15
C PHE A 54 -5.83 -0.26 -6.29
N SER A 55 -5.46 0.99 -6.00
CA SER A 55 -4.69 1.85 -6.90
C SER A 55 -3.38 2.30 -6.27
N ALA A 56 -2.39 2.57 -7.12
CA ALA A 56 -1.08 3.06 -6.69
C ALA A 56 -0.46 3.90 -7.81
N ASP A 57 0.31 4.92 -7.43
CA ASP A 57 1.09 5.70 -8.39
C ASP A 57 2.18 4.84 -8.99
N LEU A 58 2.33 4.88 -10.31
CA LEU A 58 3.24 4.00 -11.01
C LEU A 58 4.46 4.77 -11.47
N ARG A 59 5.63 4.40 -10.93
CA ARG A 59 6.90 4.90 -11.48
C ARG A 59 7.02 4.50 -12.96
N ASP A 60 7.57 5.41 -13.76
CA ASP A 60 7.76 5.23 -15.21
C ASP A 60 6.43 4.96 -15.92
N PHE A 61 5.33 5.55 -15.41
CA PHE A 61 3.96 5.35 -15.89
C PHE A 61 3.86 5.44 -17.41
N SER A 62 4.38 6.52 -18.02
CA SER A 62 4.35 6.73 -19.48
C SER A 62 4.97 5.58 -20.27
N THR A 63 6.07 5.00 -19.76
CA THR A 63 6.73 3.84 -20.38
C THR A 63 5.80 2.63 -20.39
N HIS A 64 5.16 2.35 -19.25
CA HIS A 64 4.23 1.24 -19.12
C HIS A 64 2.94 1.46 -19.92
N LEU A 65 2.39 2.66 -19.91
CA LEU A 65 1.19 3.04 -20.66
C LEU A 65 1.34 2.78 -22.16
N HIS A 66 2.50 3.12 -22.72
CA HIS A 66 2.77 2.91 -24.14
C HIS A 66 3.18 1.46 -24.49
N ALA A 67 3.77 0.73 -23.53
CA ALA A 67 4.18 -0.66 -23.72
C ALA A 67 3.03 -1.66 -23.57
N TRP A 68 2.08 -1.39 -22.66
CA TRP A 68 0.98 -2.30 -22.33
C TRP A 68 -0.24 -2.03 -23.21
N ARG A 69 -0.23 -2.64 -24.40
CA ARG A 69 -1.33 -2.50 -25.39
C ARG A 69 -2.62 -3.23 -25.00
N VAL A 70 -2.54 -4.17 -24.06
CA VAL A 70 -3.65 -5.03 -23.65
C VAL A 70 -3.62 -5.17 -22.13
N LEU A 71 -4.80 -5.00 -21.53
CA LEU A 71 -5.12 -5.29 -20.13
C LEU A 71 -6.29 -6.30 -20.10
N PRO A 72 -6.45 -7.11 -19.04
CA PRO A 72 -5.63 -7.14 -17.84
C PRO A 72 -4.21 -7.68 -18.09
N ARG A 73 -3.27 -7.28 -17.23
CA ARG A 73 -1.88 -7.76 -17.27
C ARG A 73 -1.43 -8.15 -15.88
N VAL A 74 -0.95 -9.39 -15.74
CA VAL A 74 -0.32 -9.83 -14.50
C VAL A 74 1.13 -9.37 -14.45
N VAL A 75 1.50 -8.76 -13.33
CA VAL A 75 2.86 -8.29 -13.02
C VAL A 75 3.17 -8.49 -11.55
N THR A 76 4.44 -8.44 -11.19
CA THR A 76 4.86 -8.24 -9.80
C THR A 76 5.17 -6.77 -9.57
N LEU A 77 4.55 -6.19 -8.55
CA LEU A 77 4.80 -4.84 -8.08
C LEU A 77 5.67 -4.87 -6.82
N GLN A 78 6.65 -3.96 -6.75
CA GLN A 78 7.20 -3.51 -5.48
C GLN A 78 6.44 -2.25 -5.07
N ILE A 79 5.78 -2.31 -3.92
CA ILE A 79 4.94 -1.22 -3.40
C ILE A 79 5.65 -0.59 -2.20
N ALA A 80 5.92 0.70 -2.31
CA ALA A 80 6.34 1.56 -1.21
C ALA A 80 5.11 2.32 -0.68
N ALA A 81 4.74 2.02 0.56
CA ALA A 81 3.67 2.68 1.28
C ALA A 81 4.24 3.79 2.16
N PHE A 82 4.21 5.03 1.66
CA PHE A 82 4.67 6.20 2.42
C PHE A 82 3.61 6.60 3.46
N ALA A 83 3.87 6.21 4.70
CA ALA A 83 2.95 6.43 5.80
C ALA A 83 2.89 7.92 6.17
N GLN A 84 1.68 8.45 6.23
CA GLN A 84 1.40 9.71 6.92
C GLN A 84 1.28 9.48 8.42
N GLU A 85 0.72 8.33 8.81
CA GLU A 85 0.59 7.90 10.19
C GLU A 85 0.90 6.40 10.28
N ALA A 86 1.68 6.01 11.28
CA ALA A 86 2.01 4.61 11.53
C ALA A 86 1.97 4.28 13.04
N TRP A 87 1.37 3.15 13.38
CA TRP A 87 1.28 2.63 14.74
C TRP A 87 1.89 1.24 14.78
N CYS A 88 2.88 1.06 15.65
CA CYS A 88 3.60 -0.20 15.83
C CYS A 88 3.22 -0.84 17.17
N PHE A 89 2.94 -2.13 17.13
CA PHE A 89 2.52 -2.95 18.25
C PHE A 89 3.47 -4.15 18.39
N ASP A 90 3.64 -4.63 19.62
CA ASP A 90 4.55 -5.75 19.91
C ASP A 90 4.16 -7.03 19.17
N ASP A 91 2.85 -7.24 18.98
CA ASP A 91 2.26 -8.39 18.31
C ASP A 91 0.81 -8.12 17.84
N GLU A 92 0.21 -9.09 17.16
CA GLU A 92 -1.17 -9.02 16.66
C GLU A 92 -2.18 -8.88 17.80
N GLN A 93 -1.91 -9.49 18.96
CA GLN A 93 -2.83 -9.45 20.10
C GLN A 93 -2.89 -8.03 20.69
N SER A 94 -1.74 -7.39 20.83
CA SER A 94 -1.61 -6.01 21.30
C SER A 94 -2.31 -5.05 20.34
N TYR A 95 -2.18 -5.27 19.03
CA TYR A 95 -2.94 -4.53 18.02
C TYR A 95 -4.45 -4.70 18.20
N LEU A 96 -4.96 -5.93 18.27
CA LEU A 96 -6.39 -6.23 18.40
C LEU A 96 -7.03 -5.69 19.69
N GLN A 97 -6.24 -5.56 20.75
CA GLN A 97 -6.67 -4.97 22.02
C GLN A 97 -6.63 -3.44 22.02
N SER A 98 -5.94 -2.82 21.06
CA SER A 98 -5.86 -1.36 20.93
C SER A 98 -7.09 -0.75 20.26
N ASP A 99 -7.32 0.53 20.52
CA ASP A 99 -8.34 1.33 19.83
C ASP A 99 -8.01 1.52 18.35
N HIS A 100 -6.73 1.40 17.95
CA HIS A 100 -6.32 1.48 16.54
C HIS A 100 -6.84 0.31 15.70
N SER A 101 -7.25 -0.80 16.30
CA SER A 101 -7.91 -1.87 15.55
C SER A 101 -9.37 -1.56 15.21
N ILE A 102 -9.99 -0.58 15.87
CA ILE A 102 -11.40 -0.24 15.67
C ILE A 102 -11.56 0.60 14.39
N LEU A 103 -12.46 0.17 13.50
CA LEU A 103 -12.85 0.92 12.30
C LEU A 103 -14.12 1.75 12.54
N THR A 104 -15.11 1.14 13.17
CA THR A 104 -16.37 1.82 13.52
C THR A 104 -17.03 1.12 14.70
N GLU A 105 -17.84 1.86 15.44
CA GLU A 105 -18.68 1.38 16.50
C GLU A 105 -20.11 1.86 16.24
N THR A 106 -21.02 0.92 16.13
CA THR A 106 -22.43 1.20 15.85
C THR A 106 -23.29 0.48 16.88
N GLU A 107 -24.35 1.13 17.34
CA GLU A 107 -25.38 0.48 18.14
C GLU A 107 -26.27 -0.36 17.22
N ASP A 108 -26.46 -1.63 17.54
CA ASP A 108 -27.40 -2.50 16.85
C ASP A 108 -28.83 -2.05 17.19
N GLU A 109 -29.61 -1.65 16.18
CA GLU A 109 -30.94 -1.06 16.37
C GLU A 109 -31.96 -2.04 16.98
N GLU A 110 -31.75 -3.35 16.87
CA GLU A 110 -32.69 -4.36 17.38
C GLU A 110 -32.38 -4.75 18.84
N THR A 111 -31.11 -4.82 19.19
CA THR A 111 -30.63 -5.33 20.49
C THR A 111 -30.17 -4.21 21.44
N GLY A 112 -29.81 -3.04 20.91
CA GLY A 112 -29.17 -1.96 21.65
C GLY A 112 -27.72 -2.26 22.06
N GLU A 113 -27.13 -3.34 21.53
CA GLU A 113 -25.74 -3.70 21.83
C GLU A 113 -24.76 -2.91 20.95
N LEU A 114 -23.62 -2.52 21.52
CA LEU A 114 -22.53 -1.92 20.74
C LEU A 114 -21.82 -3.00 19.93
N VAL A 115 -21.80 -2.82 18.61
CA VAL A 115 -21.07 -3.66 17.66
C VAL A 115 -19.82 -2.90 17.21
N THR A 116 -18.66 -3.43 17.58
CA THR A 116 -17.35 -2.88 17.19
C THR A 116 -16.82 -3.64 15.98
N LEU A 117 -16.71 -2.96 14.84
CA LEU A 117 -16.02 -3.50 13.66
C LEU A 117 -14.52 -3.21 13.80
N ARG A 118 -13.70 -4.25 13.67
CA ARG A 118 -12.24 -4.13 13.74
C ARG A 118 -11.59 -4.48 12.40
N LEU A 119 -10.49 -3.80 12.11
CA LEU A 119 -9.58 -4.16 11.02
C LEU A 119 -8.75 -5.38 11.43
N ALA A 120 -8.60 -6.33 10.51
CA ALA A 120 -7.82 -7.53 10.76
C ALA A 120 -6.31 -7.20 10.93
N PRO A 121 -5.53 -8.02 11.65
CA PRO A 121 -4.09 -7.79 11.83
C PRO A 121 -3.27 -7.80 10.53
N GLN A 122 -3.78 -8.48 9.50
CA GLN A 122 -3.25 -8.43 8.14
C GLN A 122 -4.37 -8.07 7.18
N ALA A 123 -4.34 -6.85 6.66
CA ALA A 123 -5.33 -6.34 5.73
C ALA A 123 -4.78 -5.16 4.95
N MET A 124 -5.37 -4.90 3.77
CA MET A 124 -5.16 -3.67 3.04
C MET A 124 -6.54 -3.17 2.59
N LEU A 125 -6.93 -2.01 3.10
CA LEU A 125 -8.16 -1.31 2.76
C LEU A 125 -7.79 -0.09 1.90
N PRO A 126 -8.02 -0.14 0.58
CA PRO A 126 -7.87 1.03 -0.27
C PRO A 126 -8.81 2.14 0.20
N ILE A 127 -8.31 3.35 0.27
CA ILE A 127 -9.07 4.55 0.62
C ILE A 127 -9.23 5.35 -0.67
N ASN A 128 -10.35 5.10 -1.33
CA ASN A 128 -10.83 5.93 -2.44
C ASN A 128 -11.77 6.98 -1.85
N GLU A 129 -11.28 8.21 -1.62
CA GLU A 129 -12.19 9.30 -1.28
C GLU A 129 -13.00 9.66 -2.54
N GLY A 130 -14.24 9.16 -2.61
CA GLY A 130 -15.22 9.58 -3.61
C GLY A 130 -15.08 8.91 -4.98
N ALA A 131 -15.89 7.90 -5.22
CA ALA A 131 -16.18 7.38 -6.57
C ALA A 131 -17.07 8.36 -7.37
N SER A 132 -16.56 9.56 -7.62
CA SER A 132 -17.09 10.48 -8.62
C SER A 132 -15.93 11.12 -9.39
N ASP A 133 -15.71 10.59 -10.59
CA ASP A 133 -15.04 11.16 -11.75
C ASP A 133 -13.54 11.57 -11.71
N ASP A 134 -12.84 11.53 -10.57
CA ASP A 134 -11.38 11.67 -10.53
C ASP A 134 -10.77 10.64 -9.56
N VAL A 135 -9.76 9.87 -10.01
CA VAL A 135 -9.03 8.89 -9.18
C VAL A 135 -8.16 9.64 -8.17
N THR A 136 -8.78 10.13 -7.11
CA THR A 136 -8.13 10.81 -5.99
C THR A 136 -8.14 9.89 -4.78
N GLY A 137 -7.17 8.97 -4.72
CA GLY A 137 -7.00 8.11 -3.56
C GLY A 137 -6.08 6.91 -3.78
N ASN A 138 -4.81 7.12 -4.15
CA ASN A 138 -3.80 6.05 -4.07
C ASN A 138 -3.34 5.83 -2.62
N TYR A 139 -4.29 5.85 -1.69
CA TYR A 139 -4.04 5.66 -0.29
C TYR A 139 -4.63 4.34 0.16
N ALA A 140 -4.03 3.76 1.18
CA ALA A 140 -4.58 2.62 1.87
C ALA A 140 -4.39 2.73 3.37
N LEU A 141 -5.34 2.16 4.09
CA LEU A 141 -5.14 1.72 5.45
C LEU A 141 -4.66 0.28 5.40
N LEU A 142 -3.42 0.04 5.79
CA LEU A 142 -2.82 -1.29 5.76
C LEU A 142 -2.43 -1.74 7.17
N THR A 143 -2.54 -3.03 7.40
CA THR A 143 -2.06 -3.72 8.59
C THR A 143 -1.27 -4.94 8.18
N GLY A 144 -0.24 -5.26 8.95
CA GLY A 144 0.51 -6.47 8.70
C GLY A 144 1.62 -6.70 9.71
N ARG A 145 2.28 -7.84 9.55
CA ARG A 145 3.40 -8.25 10.38
C ARG A 145 4.69 -7.65 9.83
N ILE A 146 5.45 -6.98 10.67
CA ILE A 146 6.76 -6.46 10.33
C ILE A 146 7.73 -7.65 10.23
N VAL A 147 8.29 -7.88 9.06
CA VAL A 147 9.29 -8.92 8.78
C VAL A 147 10.71 -8.38 8.99
N GLU A 148 10.95 -7.14 8.56
CA GLU A 148 12.25 -6.48 8.66
C GLU A 148 12.07 -5.00 8.98
N VAL A 149 13.03 -4.42 9.72
CA VAL A 149 13.08 -2.98 10.01
C VAL A 149 14.46 -2.46 9.65
N GLN A 150 14.53 -1.40 8.86
CA GLN A 150 15.76 -0.66 8.61
C GLN A 150 15.57 0.81 8.96
N ARG A 151 16.57 1.38 9.63
CA ARG A 151 16.64 2.81 9.90
C ARG A 151 17.62 3.44 8.94
N LEU A 152 17.16 4.45 8.23
CA LEU A 152 17.89 5.13 7.18
C LEU A 152 17.94 6.62 7.51
N GLN A 153 18.95 7.29 6.97
CA GLN A 153 19.08 8.72 7.08
C GLN A 153 19.21 9.29 5.68
N ASN A 154 18.40 10.31 5.38
CA ASN A 154 18.55 11.04 4.13
C ASN A 154 19.87 11.84 4.21
N PRO A 155 20.87 11.56 3.35
CA PRO A 155 22.19 12.17 3.45
C PRO A 155 22.18 13.67 3.13
N HIS A 156 21.14 14.16 2.44
CA HIS A 156 21.02 15.57 2.05
C HIS A 156 20.30 16.42 3.11
N THR A 157 19.29 15.85 3.78
CA THR A 157 18.51 16.59 4.80
C THR A 157 18.89 16.24 6.23
N GLY A 158 19.60 15.13 6.44
CA GLY A 158 19.91 14.58 7.76
C GLY A 158 18.73 13.95 8.48
N LYS A 159 17.51 13.98 7.90
CA LYS A 159 16.31 13.40 8.50
C LYS A 159 16.38 11.86 8.50
N GLY A 160 16.05 11.26 9.64
CA GLY A 160 15.90 9.82 9.78
C GLY A 160 14.52 9.36 9.30
N PHE A 161 14.48 8.20 8.67
CA PHE A 161 13.24 7.50 8.33
C PHE A 161 13.41 6.01 8.58
N VAL A 162 12.31 5.35 8.88
CA VAL A 162 12.24 3.91 9.09
C VAL A 162 11.56 3.28 7.89
N THR A 163 12.07 2.15 7.48
CA THR A 163 11.42 1.28 6.51
C THR A 163 11.10 -0.04 7.18
N MET A 164 9.90 -0.53 6.95
CA MET A 164 9.39 -1.78 7.50
C MET A 164 8.94 -2.64 6.33
N LEU A 165 9.56 -3.80 6.14
CA LEU A 165 9.02 -4.80 5.23
C LEU A 165 7.85 -5.46 5.95
N VAL A 166 6.65 -5.32 5.40
CA VAL A 166 5.42 -5.76 6.04
C VAL A 166 4.79 -6.87 5.21
N ASP A 167 4.59 -8.02 5.85
CA ASP A 167 3.79 -9.11 5.33
C ASP A 167 2.31 -8.82 5.65
N THR A 168 1.55 -8.54 4.60
CA THR A 168 0.13 -8.18 4.67
C THR A 168 -0.68 -9.15 3.80
N TYR A 169 -2.00 -8.98 3.80
CA TYR A 169 -2.84 -9.84 2.98
C TYR A 169 -2.55 -9.57 1.49
N GLY A 170 -2.24 -10.61 0.71
CA GLY A 170 -1.98 -10.49 -0.73
C GLY A 170 -0.54 -10.27 -1.15
N GLY A 171 0.40 -10.11 -0.22
CA GLY A 171 1.83 -10.00 -0.51
C GLY A 171 2.57 -9.19 0.55
N SER A 172 3.72 -8.64 0.18
CA SER A 172 4.48 -7.76 1.06
C SER A 172 4.63 -6.35 0.49
N VAL A 173 4.69 -5.37 1.39
CA VAL A 173 4.85 -3.95 1.06
C VAL A 173 5.94 -3.33 1.94
N ASP A 174 6.64 -2.33 1.42
CA ASP A 174 7.63 -1.57 2.17
C ASP A 174 6.94 -0.33 2.75
N VAL A 175 6.66 -0.32 4.06
CA VAL A 175 6.12 0.87 4.74
C VAL A 175 7.28 1.81 5.08
N VAL A 176 7.19 3.06 4.61
CA VAL A 176 8.20 4.10 4.79
C VAL A 176 7.60 5.22 5.63
N ALA A 177 8.22 5.55 6.75
CA ALA A 177 7.73 6.60 7.66
C ALA A 177 8.89 7.41 8.22
N PHE A 178 8.68 8.69 8.52
CA PHE A 178 9.64 9.42 9.36
C PHE A 178 9.58 8.88 10.79
N GLU A 179 10.72 8.89 11.49
CA GLU A 179 10.76 8.41 12.88
C GLU A 179 9.79 9.17 13.81
N GLU A 180 9.50 10.43 13.50
CA GLU A 180 8.59 11.29 14.27
C GLU A 180 7.10 10.99 14.05
N ASP A 181 6.75 10.32 12.94
CA ASP A 181 5.35 9.98 12.58
C ASP A 181 4.95 8.56 13.02
N ILE A 182 5.85 7.85 13.72
CA ILE A 182 5.62 6.50 14.22
C ILE A 182 5.25 6.55 15.70
N GLU A 183 4.07 6.06 16.03
CA GLU A 183 3.69 5.73 17.39
C GLU A 183 4.08 4.28 17.72
N GLY A 184 4.66 4.06 18.89
CA GLY A 184 5.21 2.76 19.29
C GLY A 184 6.64 2.53 18.80
N VAL A 185 7.13 1.28 18.88
CA VAL A 185 8.50 0.93 18.49
C VAL A 185 8.48 -0.14 17.40
N PRO A 186 8.92 0.15 16.17
CA PRO A 186 8.95 -0.84 15.11
C PRO A 186 10.03 -1.89 15.38
N HIS A 187 9.66 -3.16 15.30
CA HIS A 187 10.59 -4.29 15.36
C HIS A 187 10.10 -5.46 14.52
N ALA A 188 11.03 -6.29 14.04
CA ALA A 188 10.69 -7.53 13.36
C ALA A 188 9.88 -8.44 14.29
N GLY A 189 8.84 -9.06 13.75
CA GLY A 189 7.85 -9.85 14.49
C GLY A 189 6.66 -9.05 15.01
N GLY A 190 6.76 -7.72 15.11
CA GLY A 190 5.67 -6.84 15.54
C GLY A 190 4.58 -6.67 14.48
N THR A 191 3.53 -5.93 14.83
CA THR A 191 2.44 -5.56 13.91
C THR A 191 2.46 -4.07 13.66
N VAL A 192 2.23 -3.65 12.42
CA VAL A 192 2.06 -2.24 12.06
C VAL A 192 0.67 -2.02 11.49
N LYS A 193 0.06 -0.88 11.84
CA LYS A 193 -1.02 -0.24 11.09
C LYS A 193 -0.47 1.04 10.48
N ALA A 194 -0.74 1.29 9.20
CA ALA A 194 -0.34 2.52 8.55
C ALA A 194 -1.45 3.07 7.66
N TYR A 195 -1.61 4.39 7.68
CA TYR A 195 -2.32 5.13 6.64
C TYR A 195 -1.29 5.71 5.70
N ALA A 196 -1.28 5.25 4.45
CA ALA A 196 -0.16 5.47 3.56
C ALA A 196 -0.59 5.74 2.13
N TRP A 197 0.16 6.63 1.49
CA TRP A 197 0.17 6.78 0.03
C TRP A 197 0.96 5.64 -0.60
N LEU A 198 0.46 5.07 -1.70
CA LEU A 198 1.04 3.94 -2.39
C LEU A 198 1.75 4.38 -3.67
N SER A 199 3.06 4.13 -3.71
CA SER A 199 3.86 4.22 -4.92
C SER A 199 4.33 2.83 -5.30
N ALA A 200 4.20 2.48 -6.57
CA ALA A 200 4.49 1.17 -7.13
C ALA A 200 5.55 1.25 -8.24
N GLN A 201 6.36 0.21 -8.31
CA GLN A 201 7.25 -0.06 -9.43
C GLN A 201 7.01 -1.48 -9.92
N VAL A 202 6.92 -1.66 -11.24
CA VAL A 202 6.93 -2.99 -11.84
C VAL A 202 8.35 -3.55 -11.75
N VAL A 203 8.48 -4.72 -11.14
CA VAL A 203 9.75 -5.42 -11.02
C VAL A 203 9.70 -6.72 -11.82
N PRO A 204 10.83 -7.19 -12.36
CA PRO A 204 10.88 -8.52 -12.98
C PRO A 204 10.48 -9.57 -11.96
N ASP A 205 9.73 -10.59 -12.40
CA ASP A 205 9.59 -11.80 -11.61
C ASP A 205 10.99 -12.38 -11.40
N GLU A 206 11.33 -12.73 -10.16
CA GLU A 206 12.58 -13.46 -9.90
C GLU A 206 12.49 -14.79 -10.67
N GLU A 207 13.30 -14.93 -11.71
CA GLU A 207 13.48 -16.23 -12.38
C GLU A 207 13.98 -17.23 -11.31
N GLY A 208 13.11 -18.18 -10.96
CA GLY A 208 13.45 -19.31 -10.10
C GLY A 208 14.39 -20.32 -10.75
#